data_AF-A0A3B7MCW9-F1
#
_entry.id   AF-A0A3B7MCW9-F1
#
_cell.length_a   1.000
_cell.length_b   1.000
_cell.length_c   1.000
_cell.angle_alpha   90.00
_cell.angle_beta   90.00
_cell.angle_gamma   90.00
#
_symmetry.space_group_name_H-M   'P 1'
#
loop_
_entity.id
_entity.type
_entity.pdbx_description
1 polymer ?
#
loop_
_entity_poly.entity_id
_entity_poly.type
_entity_poly.pdbx_seq_one_letter_code
_entity_poly.pdbx_strand_id
1 'polypeptide(L)'
;MSSVQRVAIATPADIELIQWADCVVEAPVPLPAIAPTLPDLWQVELTGQVFDPPSLDELLLELTQGAYGQVQRLKGILELPDGQAFAVDFCVGLEEIEYTNLNIPPWLEGRPQRWSGLELIGHSLDKAAIRKVIEDAVLSDTVLAQYQAHYRAQVEA
;
A
#
# COMPACT_ATOMS: atom_id res chain seq x y z
N MET A 1 -36.56 -18.64 -17.51
CA MET A 1 -35.23 -18.95 -18.08
C MET A 1 -34.29 -17.86 -17.59
N SER A 2 -33.25 -18.21 -16.85
CA SER A 2 -32.26 -17.25 -16.38
C SER A 2 -31.49 -16.71 -17.59
N SER A 3 -31.49 -15.40 -17.79
CA SER A 3 -30.66 -14.75 -18.81
C SER A 3 -29.19 -14.89 -18.41
N VAL A 4 -28.35 -15.46 -19.26
CA VAL A 4 -26.89 -15.48 -19.09
C VAL A 4 -26.33 -14.25 -19.80
N GLN A 5 -25.52 -13.45 -19.11
CA GLN A 5 -24.88 -12.25 -19.65
C GLN A 5 -23.36 -12.44 -19.66
N ARG A 6 -22.71 -12.14 -20.79
CA ARG A 6 -21.25 -12.14 -20.91
C ARG A 6 -20.72 -10.80 -20.41
N VAL A 7 -19.80 -10.83 -19.46
CA VAL A 7 -19.16 -9.64 -18.91
C VAL A 7 -17.66 -9.72 -19.18
N ALA A 8 -17.09 -8.66 -19.73
CA ALA A 8 -15.65 -8.49 -19.90
C ALA A 8 -15.13 -7.43 -18.92
N ILE A 9 -13.94 -7.69 -18.34
CA ILE A 9 -13.12 -6.67 -17.68
C ILE A 9 -11.99 -6.37 -18.65
N ALA A 10 -11.97 -5.17 -19.22
CA ALA A 10 -11.11 -4.85 -20.36
C ALA A 10 -10.64 -3.40 -20.32
N THR A 11 -9.43 -3.18 -20.82
CA THR A 11 -8.95 -1.85 -21.22
C THR A 11 -9.43 -1.52 -22.63
N PRO A 12 -9.36 -0.24 -23.07
CA PRO A 12 -9.70 0.13 -24.45
C PRO A 12 -8.90 -0.63 -25.54
N ALA A 13 -7.78 -1.26 -25.19
CA ALA A 13 -6.96 -2.05 -26.11
C ALA A 13 -7.49 -3.48 -26.35
N ASP A 14 -8.38 -4.00 -25.49
CA ASP A 14 -8.87 -5.38 -25.52
C ASP A 14 -10.05 -5.56 -26.49
N ILE A 15 -9.86 -5.16 -27.76
CA ILE A 15 -10.91 -5.05 -28.79
C ILE A 15 -11.71 -6.35 -28.94
N GLU A 16 -11.04 -7.51 -28.99
CA GLU A 16 -11.72 -8.81 -29.14
C GLU A 16 -12.59 -9.16 -27.93
N LEU A 17 -12.12 -8.87 -26.72
CA LEU A 17 -12.84 -9.13 -25.47
C LEU A 17 -14.08 -8.23 -25.37
N ILE A 18 -13.92 -6.96 -25.76
CA ILE A 18 -15.00 -5.96 -25.82
C ILE A 18 -16.09 -6.41 -26.80
N GLN A 19 -15.72 -6.90 -27.99
CA GLN A 19 -16.68 -7.37 -29.00
C GLN A 19 -17.43 -8.64 -28.58
N TRP A 20 -16.82 -9.48 -27.76
CA TRP A 20 -17.44 -10.72 -27.27
C TRP A 20 -18.49 -10.49 -26.17
N ALA A 21 -18.35 -9.43 -25.37
CA ALA A 21 -19.17 -9.24 -24.16
C ALA A 21 -20.50 -8.50 -24.41
N ASP A 22 -21.49 -8.80 -23.58
CA ASP A 22 -22.76 -8.05 -23.51
C ASP A 22 -22.63 -6.83 -22.59
N CYS A 23 -21.64 -6.82 -21.71
CA CYS A 23 -21.29 -5.72 -20.81
C CYS A 23 -19.78 -5.67 -20.59
N VAL A 24 -19.21 -4.47 -20.58
CA VAL A 24 -17.79 -4.23 -20.33
C VAL A 24 -17.64 -3.40 -19.06
N VAL A 25 -16.83 -3.89 -18.14
CA VAL A 25 -16.31 -3.15 -16.99
C VAL A 25 -14.92 -2.66 -17.37
N GLU A 26 -14.72 -1.35 -17.33
CA GLU A 26 -13.43 -0.76 -17.69
C GLU A 26 -12.37 -1.13 -16.64
N ALA A 27 -11.27 -1.70 -17.11
CA ALA A 27 -10.09 -1.95 -16.30
C ALA A 27 -9.21 -0.68 -16.29
N PRO A 28 -8.79 -0.19 -15.12
CA PRO A 28 -7.94 1.01 -15.05
C PRO A 28 -6.52 0.77 -15.57
N VAL A 29 -6.09 -0.49 -15.61
CA VAL A 29 -4.79 -0.92 -16.15
C VAL A 29 -4.95 -2.20 -16.96
N PRO A 30 -4.07 -2.46 -17.94
CA PRO A 30 -4.05 -3.74 -18.64
C PRO A 30 -3.96 -4.89 -17.64
N LEU A 31 -4.79 -5.91 -17.85
CA LEU A 31 -4.64 -7.14 -17.08
C LEU A 31 -3.22 -7.68 -17.33
N PRO A 32 -2.44 -7.99 -16.28
CA PRO A 32 -1.12 -8.55 -16.48
C PRO A 32 -1.25 -9.82 -17.32
N ALA A 33 -0.36 -9.96 -18.30
CA ALA A 33 -0.25 -11.21 -19.05
C ALA A 33 -0.16 -12.37 -18.05
N ILE A 34 -0.92 -13.44 -18.28
CA ILE A 34 -0.98 -14.59 -17.37
C ILE A 34 0.45 -15.08 -17.14
N ALA A 35 1.02 -14.73 -15.98
CA ALA A 35 2.34 -15.19 -15.60
C ALA A 35 2.27 -16.72 -15.43
N PRO A 36 3.33 -17.46 -15.76
CA PRO A 36 3.33 -18.91 -15.65
C PRO A 36 3.11 -19.40 -14.21
N THR A 37 3.27 -18.52 -13.22
CA THR A 37 3.09 -18.79 -11.79
C THR A 37 2.20 -17.73 -11.15
N LEU A 38 1.34 -18.14 -10.22
CA LEU A 38 0.57 -17.22 -9.39
C LEU A 38 1.52 -16.34 -8.56
N PRO A 39 1.18 -15.06 -8.33
CA PRO A 39 1.96 -14.20 -7.45
C PRO A 39 1.85 -14.66 -6.00
N ASP A 40 2.90 -14.36 -5.23
CA ASP A 40 2.90 -14.48 -3.77
C ASP A 40 2.04 -13.39 -3.16
N LEU A 41 1.24 -13.76 -2.17
CA LEU A 41 0.66 -12.83 -1.20
C LEU A 41 1.56 -12.81 0.04
N TRP A 42 1.95 -11.62 0.47
CA TRP A 42 2.66 -11.41 1.72
C TRP A 42 2.05 -10.26 2.50
N GLN A 43 1.90 -10.46 3.80
CA GLN A 43 1.29 -9.49 4.71
C GLN A 43 2.16 -9.35 5.95
N VAL A 44 2.17 -8.15 6.51
CA VAL A 44 2.81 -7.86 7.78
C VAL A 44 1.93 -6.93 8.61
N GLU A 45 1.69 -7.33 9.86
CA GLU A 45 1.06 -6.48 10.86
C GLU A 45 2.08 -5.46 11.37
N LEU A 46 1.66 -4.18 11.41
CA LEU A 46 2.49 -3.05 11.77
C LEU A 46 1.93 -2.28 12.98
N THR A 47 0.97 -2.86 13.70
CA THR A 47 0.38 -2.26 14.91
C THR A 47 1.48 -1.73 15.85
N GLY A 48 1.38 -0.45 16.22
CA GLY A 48 2.36 0.23 17.07
C GLY A 48 3.64 0.69 16.37
N GLN A 49 3.86 0.35 15.10
CA GLN A 49 4.94 0.89 14.30
C GLN A 49 4.57 2.28 13.78
N VAL A 50 5.49 3.23 13.93
CA VAL A 50 5.35 4.61 13.43
C VAL A 50 6.57 4.88 12.57
N PHE A 51 6.34 5.26 11.32
CA PHE A 51 7.39 5.42 10.34
C PHE A 51 8.06 6.78 10.42
N ASP A 52 9.36 6.82 10.15
CA ASP A 52 10.03 8.06 9.78
C ASP A 52 9.56 8.47 8.36
N PRO A 53 9.03 9.69 8.14
CA PRO A 53 8.43 10.03 6.84
C PRO A 53 9.40 9.90 5.64
N PRO A 54 10.64 10.43 5.69
CA PRO A 54 11.61 10.24 4.60
C PRO A 54 11.93 8.76 4.34
N SER A 55 12.12 7.97 5.41
CA SER A 55 12.42 6.54 5.28
C SER A 55 11.26 5.74 4.70
N LEU A 56 10.01 6.17 4.96
CA LEU A 56 8.83 5.54 4.39
C LEU A 56 8.68 5.81 2.89
N ASP A 57 8.94 7.05 2.47
CA ASP A 57 8.92 7.40 1.03
C ASP A 57 9.93 6.55 0.27
N GLU A 58 11.15 6.38 0.81
CA GLU A 58 12.20 5.55 0.23
C GLU A 58 11.78 4.06 0.18
N LEU A 59 11.27 3.51 1.28
CA LEU A 59 10.77 2.14 1.35
C LEU A 59 9.70 1.87 0.28
N LEU A 60 8.70 2.74 0.14
CA LEU A 60 7.62 2.56 -0.83
C LEU A 60 8.13 2.67 -2.27
N LEU A 61 9.08 3.55 -2.54
CA LEU A 61 9.71 3.67 -3.85
C LEU A 61 10.50 2.41 -4.20
N GLU A 62 11.35 1.92 -3.28
CA GLU A 62 12.14 0.71 -3.50
C GLU A 62 11.26 -0.53 -3.72
N LEU A 63 10.18 -0.67 -2.94
CA LEU A 63 9.20 -1.75 -3.11
C LEU A 63 8.57 -1.72 -4.51
N THR A 64 8.11 -0.55 -4.95
CA THR A 64 7.39 -0.41 -6.24
C THR A 64 8.32 -0.44 -7.45
N GLN A 65 9.60 -0.12 -7.29
CA GLN A 65 10.64 -0.24 -8.33
C GLN A 65 11.27 -1.64 -8.41
N GLY A 66 10.87 -2.55 -7.54
CA GLY A 66 11.24 -3.95 -7.62
C GLY A 66 12.56 -4.32 -6.94
N ALA A 67 13.04 -3.49 -6.00
CA ALA A 67 14.28 -3.75 -5.25
C ALA A 67 14.24 -5.08 -4.48
N TYR A 68 13.04 -5.52 -4.08
CA TYR A 68 12.82 -6.71 -3.26
C TYR A 68 11.92 -7.75 -3.94
N GLY A 69 11.96 -7.81 -5.27
CA GLY A 69 11.04 -8.62 -6.06
C GLY A 69 9.97 -7.77 -6.76
N GLN A 70 9.23 -8.38 -7.68
CA GLN A 70 8.31 -7.66 -8.56
C GLN A 70 6.95 -7.47 -7.88
N VAL A 71 6.73 -6.32 -7.25
CA VAL A 71 5.46 -5.94 -6.64
C VAL A 71 4.44 -5.57 -7.72
N GLN A 72 3.31 -6.27 -7.75
CA GLN A 72 2.17 -5.97 -8.61
C GLN A 72 1.10 -5.14 -7.90
N ARG A 73 0.90 -5.41 -6.60
CA ARG A 73 -0.02 -4.67 -5.75
C ARG A 73 0.62 -4.42 -4.40
N LEU A 74 0.43 -3.21 -3.89
CA LEU A 74 0.72 -2.84 -2.51
C LEU A 74 -0.50 -2.12 -1.95
N LYS A 75 -0.92 -2.52 -0.76
CA LYS A 75 -1.89 -1.80 0.06
C LYS A 75 -1.39 -1.73 1.49
N GLY A 76 -1.66 -0.64 2.20
CA GLY A 76 -1.27 -0.55 3.59
C GLY A 76 -2.01 0.52 4.34
N ILE A 77 -2.03 0.39 5.67
CA ILE A 77 -2.38 1.45 6.60
C ILE A 77 -1.14 1.72 7.44
N LEU A 78 -0.66 2.96 7.41
CA LEU A 78 0.63 3.37 7.97
C LEU A 78 0.46 4.57 8.90
N GLU A 79 1.28 4.65 9.93
CA GLU A 79 1.23 5.66 10.99
C GLU A 79 2.41 6.63 10.89
N LEU A 80 2.14 7.93 11.07
CA LEU A 80 3.14 9.00 11.06
C LEU A 80 3.36 9.61 12.46
N PRO A 81 4.52 10.26 12.68
CA PRO A 81 4.87 10.84 13.98
C PRO A 81 3.98 12.01 14.42
N ASP A 82 3.23 12.61 13.51
CA ASP A 82 2.20 13.62 13.81
C ASP A 82 0.87 13.02 14.28
N GLY A 83 0.81 11.69 14.42
CA GLY A 83 -0.34 10.94 14.88
C GLY A 83 -1.37 10.63 13.80
N GLN A 84 -1.17 11.11 12.57
CA GLN A 84 -2.04 10.78 11.45
C GLN A 84 -1.77 9.35 10.95
N ALA A 85 -2.80 8.74 10.37
CA ALA A 85 -2.68 7.49 9.64
C ALA A 85 -3.19 7.67 8.22
N PHE A 86 -2.57 6.97 7.29
CA PHE A 86 -2.91 7.01 5.88
C PHE A 86 -2.97 5.61 5.28
N ALA A 87 -3.87 5.45 4.31
CA ALA A 87 -3.87 4.31 3.42
C ALA A 87 -2.93 4.58 2.25
N VAL A 88 -2.13 3.58 1.89
CA VAL A 88 -1.36 3.54 0.66
C VAL A 88 -1.97 2.54 -0.30
N ASP A 89 -1.99 2.89 -1.58
CA ASP A 89 -2.52 2.06 -2.64
C ASP A 89 -1.63 2.18 -3.88
N PHE A 90 -1.05 1.06 -4.31
CA PHE A 90 -0.26 0.98 -5.54
C PHE A 90 -0.63 -0.26 -6.34
N CYS A 91 -0.82 -0.08 -7.65
CA CYS A 91 -1.03 -1.15 -8.61
C CYS A 91 -0.12 -0.93 -9.81
N VAL A 92 0.59 -1.96 -10.24
CA VAL A 92 1.42 -1.90 -11.44
C VAL A 92 0.58 -1.45 -12.64
N GLY A 93 1.12 -0.51 -13.41
CA GLY A 93 0.42 0.12 -14.54
C GLY A 93 -0.32 1.42 -14.19
N LEU A 94 -0.48 1.75 -12.90
CA LEU A 94 -0.84 3.11 -12.47
C LEU A 94 0.43 3.97 -12.34
N GLU A 95 0.28 5.29 -12.56
CA GLU A 95 1.43 6.21 -12.62
C GLU A 95 2.09 6.46 -11.26
N GLU A 96 1.32 6.45 -10.17
CA GLU A 96 1.78 6.86 -8.84
C GLU A 96 1.26 5.95 -7.72
N ILE A 97 1.90 6.05 -6.55
CA ILE A 97 1.39 5.51 -5.29
C ILE A 97 0.34 6.50 -4.77
N GLU A 98 -0.88 6.03 -4.53
CA GLU A 98 -1.93 6.85 -3.94
C GLU A 98 -1.80 6.87 -2.42
N TYR A 99 -1.90 8.07 -1.85
CA TYR A 99 -1.88 8.32 -0.41
C TYR A 99 -3.21 8.92 0.02
N THR A 100 -3.94 8.23 0.89
CA THR A 100 -5.25 8.69 1.39
C THR A 100 -5.20 8.84 2.91
N ASN A 101 -5.34 10.06 3.40
CA ASN A 101 -5.51 10.30 4.83
C ASN A 101 -6.80 9.63 5.34
N LEU A 102 -6.70 8.89 6.43
CA LEU A 102 -7.85 8.19 7.01
C LEU A 102 -8.83 9.12 7.75
N ASN A 103 -8.44 10.37 8.02
CA ASN A 103 -9.25 11.37 8.73
C ASN A 103 -9.78 10.87 10.08
N ILE A 104 -8.95 10.12 10.79
CA ILE A 104 -9.22 9.60 12.14
C ILE A 104 -8.47 10.43 13.19
N PRO A 105 -8.90 10.41 14.46
CA PRO A 105 -8.24 11.17 15.52
C PRO A 105 -6.73 10.90 15.58
N PRO A 106 -5.89 11.95 15.73
CA PRO A 106 -4.45 11.77 15.76
C PRO A 106 -4.02 11.03 17.04
N TRP A 107 -3.01 10.17 16.93
CA TRP A 107 -2.40 9.47 18.06
C TRP A 107 -1.07 10.10 18.44
N LEU A 108 -1.08 10.94 19.48
CA LEU A 108 0.11 11.64 19.95
C LEU A 108 0.59 11.13 21.32
N GLU A 109 0.13 9.97 21.79
CA GLU A 109 0.48 9.39 23.10
C GLU A 109 1.27 8.09 22.95
N GLY A 110 2.46 8.19 22.35
CA GLY A 110 3.33 7.04 22.10
C GLY A 110 2.88 6.21 20.90
N ARG A 111 3.05 4.89 20.99
CA ARG A 111 2.75 3.95 19.91
C ARG A 111 1.23 3.74 19.75
N PRO A 112 0.67 3.86 18.53
CA PRO A 112 -0.75 3.59 18.27
C PRO A 112 -1.13 2.14 18.60
N GLN A 113 -2.32 1.94 19.19
CA GLN A 113 -2.88 0.60 19.44
C GLN A 113 -3.93 0.20 18.39
N ARG A 114 -4.16 1.06 17.38
CA ARG A 114 -5.04 0.75 16.26
C ARG A 114 -4.32 -0.11 15.22
N TRP A 115 -5.11 -0.83 14.42
CA TRP A 115 -4.57 -1.70 13.39
C TRP A 115 -3.85 -0.89 12.30
N SER A 116 -2.65 -1.34 11.96
CA SER A 116 -1.88 -0.91 10.81
C SER A 116 -1.18 -2.13 10.22
N GLY A 117 -0.86 -2.07 8.93
CA GLY A 117 -0.33 -3.22 8.22
C GLY A 117 -0.01 -2.93 6.77
N LEU A 118 0.76 -3.82 6.16
CA LEU A 118 1.14 -3.77 4.75
C LEU A 118 0.84 -5.12 4.10
N GLU A 119 0.26 -5.08 2.90
CA GLU A 119 -0.02 -6.20 2.04
C GLU A 119 0.70 -5.99 0.69
N LEU A 120 1.43 -7.01 0.26
CA LEU A 120 2.15 -7.06 -1.01
C LEU A 120 1.69 -8.28 -1.80
N ILE A 121 1.40 -8.07 -3.08
CA ILE A 121 1.17 -9.12 -4.06
C ILE A 121 2.23 -8.98 -5.14
N GLY A 122 2.99 -10.03 -5.42
CA GLY A 122 4.07 -9.94 -6.41
C GLY A 122 4.83 -11.24 -6.62
N HIS A 123 5.88 -11.20 -7.44
CA HIS A 123 6.70 -12.38 -7.75
C HIS A 123 8.10 -12.24 -7.17
N SER A 124 8.65 -13.34 -6.66
CA SER A 124 10.01 -13.41 -6.11
C SER A 124 10.25 -12.39 -4.99
N LEU A 125 9.26 -12.20 -4.12
CA LEU A 125 9.35 -11.24 -3.01
C LEU A 125 10.42 -11.69 -2.00
N ASP A 126 11.44 -10.88 -1.77
CA ASP A 126 12.42 -11.08 -0.69
C ASP A 126 11.83 -10.60 0.63
N LYS A 127 10.95 -11.42 1.20
CA LYS A 127 10.19 -11.13 2.43
C LYS A 127 11.09 -10.82 3.63
N ALA A 128 12.31 -11.37 3.66
CA ALA A 128 13.26 -11.13 4.74
C ALA A 128 13.91 -9.75 4.59
N ALA A 129 14.33 -9.38 3.38
CA ALA A 129 14.85 -8.04 3.10
C ALA A 129 13.77 -6.97 3.34
N ILE A 130 12.54 -7.19 2.85
CA ILE A 130 11.42 -6.24 3.04
C ILE A 130 11.16 -6.01 4.53
N ARG A 131 11.09 -7.08 5.33
CA ARG A 131 10.90 -6.97 6.78
C ARG A 131 11.99 -6.12 7.43
N LYS A 132 13.25 -6.35 7.05
CA LYS A 132 14.39 -5.61 7.61
C LYS A 132 14.30 -4.12 7.28
N VAL A 133 13.97 -3.75 6.05
CA VAL A 133 13.88 -2.34 5.63
C VAL A 133 12.70 -1.66 6.31
N ILE A 134 11.59 -2.37 6.54
CA ILE A 134 10.49 -1.87 7.38
C ILE A 134 10.97 -1.59 8.81
N GLU A 135 11.74 -2.51 9.42
CA GLU A 135 12.30 -2.32 10.76
C GLU A 135 13.29 -1.15 10.83
N ASP A 136 14.05 -0.91 9.77
CA ASP A 136 14.99 0.22 9.66
C ASP A 136 14.25 1.56 9.43
N ALA A 137 13.04 1.55 8.86
CA ALA A 137 12.25 2.74 8.54
C ALA A 137 11.33 3.23 9.68
N VAL A 138 11.22 2.49 10.79
CA VAL A 138 10.35 2.86 11.93
C VAL A 138 11.11 3.61 13.01
N LEU A 139 10.43 4.57 13.64
CA LEU A 139 11.02 5.39 14.70
C LEU A 139 11.21 4.60 15.99
N SER A 140 12.35 4.87 16.65
CA SER A 140 12.57 4.46 18.04
C SER A 140 11.64 5.24 18.99
N ASP A 141 11.36 4.67 20.17
CA ASP A 141 10.48 5.31 21.17
C ASP A 141 10.95 6.70 21.59
N THR A 142 12.27 6.88 21.71
CA THR A 142 12.87 8.16 22.10
C THR A 142 12.63 9.23 21.05
N VAL A 143 12.81 8.91 19.76
CA VAL A 143 12.61 9.86 18.66
C VAL A 143 11.13 10.15 18.48
N LEU A 144 10.28 9.13 18.51
CA LEU A 144 8.81 9.29 18.44
C LEU A 144 8.30 10.23 19.53
N ALA A 145 8.75 10.06 20.79
CA ALA A 145 8.35 10.91 21.90
C ALA A 145 8.72 12.39 21.68
N GLN A 146 9.87 12.67 21.06
CA GLN A 146 10.30 14.03 20.72
C GLN A 146 9.40 14.66 19.66
N TYR A 147 9.11 13.93 18.58
CA TYR A 147 8.18 14.40 17.54
C TYR A 147 6.79 14.69 18.11
N GLN A 148 6.22 13.74 18.85
CA GLN A 148 4.86 13.92 19.38
C GLN A 148 4.78 15.05 20.41
N ALA A 149 5.84 15.29 21.20
CA ALA A 149 5.91 16.45 22.08
C ALA A 149 5.89 17.78 21.30
N HIS A 150 6.60 17.84 20.18
CA HIS A 150 6.57 19.00 19.30
C HIS A 150 5.16 19.27 18.73
N TYR A 151 4.48 18.23 18.23
CA TYR A 151 3.12 18.38 17.69
C TYR A 151 2.07 18.74 18.75
N ARG A 152 2.12 18.15 19.94
CA ARG A 152 1.21 18.54 21.03
C ARG A 152 1.35 20.02 21.37
N ALA A 153 2.57 20.53 21.42
CA ALA A 153 2.83 21.95 21.68
C ALA A 153 2.27 22.88 20.58
N GLN A 154 2.11 22.41 19.35
CA GLN A 154 1.50 23.18 18.26
C GLN A 154 -0.03 23.15 18.28
N VAL A 155 -0.63 22.05 18.75
CA VAL A 155 -2.10 21.90 18.85
C VAL A 155 -2.66 22.66 20.06
N GLU A 156 -1.86 22.81 21.12
CA GLU A 156 -2.22 23.54 22.34
C GLU A 156 -2.00 25.06 22.26
N ALA A 157 -1.38 25.56 21.18
CA ALA A 157 -1.06 26.98 20.96
C ALA A 157 -2.16 27.72 20.18
#